data_AF-A0A379V0H4-F1
#
_entry.id   AF-A0A379V0H4-F1
#
_cell.length_a   1.000
_cell.length_b   1.000
_cell.length_c   1.000
_cell.angle_alpha   90.00
_cell.angle_beta   90.00
_cell.angle_gamma   90.00
#
_symmetry.space_group_name_H-M   'P 1'
#
loop_
_entity.id
_entity.type
_entity.pdbx_description
1 polymer ?
#
loop_
_entity_poly.entity_id
_entity_poly.type
_entity_poly.pdbx_seq_one_letter_code
_entity_poly.pdbx_strand_id
1 'polypeptide(L)'
;MEFSVKSGSPEKQRSACIVVGVFEPRRLSPIAEQLDKISDGYISALLRRGELEGKPGQTLLLHHVPNVLSERILLIGCGKERELDERQYKQVIQKTINTLNDTGSMEAVCFLTELHVKRPQQLLESASGRRNGQRDAL
;
A
#
# COMPACT_ATOMS: atom_id res chain seq x y z
N MET A 1 -7.19 -5.29 -18.69
CA MET A 1 -7.41 -5.49 -17.25
C MET A 1 -8.74 -4.88 -16.89
N GLU A 2 -9.53 -5.57 -16.08
CA GLU A 2 -10.77 -5.06 -15.49
C GLU A 2 -10.54 -4.80 -14.01
N PHE A 3 -11.21 -3.78 -13.44
CA PHE A 3 -11.08 -3.42 -12.04
C PHE A 3 -12.46 -3.43 -11.38
N SER A 4 -12.56 -4.01 -10.19
CA SER A 4 -13.75 -3.92 -9.35
C SER A 4 -13.33 -3.59 -7.91
N VAL A 5 -14.14 -2.79 -7.23
CA VAL A 5 -13.90 -2.44 -5.82
C VAL A 5 -14.81 -3.31 -4.97
N LYS A 6 -14.21 -4.06 -4.03
CA LYS A 6 -14.92 -4.89 -3.06
C LYS A 6 -14.44 -4.49 -1.67
N SER A 7 -15.37 -4.39 -0.72
CA SER A 7 -15.04 -4.31 0.69
C SER A 7 -15.11 -5.72 1.27
N GLY A 8 -14.00 -6.21 1.81
CA GLY A 8 -13.94 -7.55 2.36
C GLY A 8 -12.62 -7.79 3.06
N SER A 9 -12.64 -8.65 4.06
CA SER A 9 -11.45 -8.95 4.83
C SER A 9 -10.47 -9.83 4.04
N PRO A 10 -9.14 -9.66 4.22
CA PRO A 10 -8.11 -10.44 3.53
C PRO A 10 -8.25 -11.94 3.73
N GLU A 11 -8.70 -12.39 4.90
CA GLU A 11 -8.80 -13.80 5.27
C GLU A 11 -9.87 -14.58 4.51
N LYS A 12 -10.86 -13.89 3.97
CA LYS A 12 -11.96 -14.51 3.21
C LYS A 12 -11.71 -14.49 1.71
N GLN A 13 -10.63 -13.84 1.26
CA GLN A 13 -10.32 -13.76 -0.16
C GLN A 13 -9.78 -15.10 -0.64
N ARG A 14 -10.51 -15.72 -1.56
CA ARG A 14 -10.06 -16.92 -2.31
C ARG A 14 -9.48 -16.51 -3.66
N SER A 15 -8.70 -15.43 -3.67
CA SER A 15 -8.15 -14.90 -4.90
C SER A 15 -6.81 -15.54 -5.24
N ALA A 16 -6.41 -15.50 -6.51
CA ALA A 16 -5.15 -16.06 -6.97
C ALA A 16 -3.93 -15.35 -6.37
N CYS A 17 -4.03 -14.05 -6.07
CA CYS A 17 -2.99 -13.30 -5.37
C CYS A 17 -3.57 -12.18 -4.48
N ILE A 18 -3.09 -12.07 -3.24
CA ILE A 18 -3.36 -10.93 -2.36
C ILE A 18 -2.15 -10.00 -2.37
N VAL A 19 -2.34 -8.69 -2.54
CA VAL A 19 -1.27 -7.69 -2.47
C VAL A 19 -1.38 -6.86 -1.21
N VAL A 20 -0.30 -6.78 -0.44
CA VAL A 20 -0.20 -5.99 0.79
C VAL A 20 1.12 -5.22 0.90
N GLY A 21 1.15 -4.18 1.73
CA GLY A 21 2.30 -3.30 1.90
C GLY A 21 3.19 -3.67 3.09
N VAL A 22 4.48 -3.36 2.98
CA VAL A 22 5.47 -3.41 4.06
C VAL A 22 6.23 -2.09 4.09
N PHE A 23 6.29 -1.47 5.27
CA PHE A 23 7.00 -0.21 5.53
C PHE A 23 8.37 -0.43 6.15
N GLU A 24 9.22 0.58 6.06
CA GLU A 24 10.52 0.59 6.71
C GLU A 24 10.43 0.92 8.21
N PRO A 25 11.22 0.25 9.07
CA PRO A 25 11.96 -0.98 8.82
C PRO A 25 11.07 -2.22 9.08
N ARG A 26 10.85 -3.07 8.06
CA ARG A 26 10.22 -4.40 8.18
C ARG A 26 8.86 -4.40 8.89
N ARG A 27 8.10 -3.32 8.79
CA ARG A 27 6.81 -3.14 9.45
C ARG A 27 5.69 -3.55 8.49
N LEU A 28 4.86 -4.50 8.91
CA LEU A 28 3.68 -4.90 8.15
C LEU A 28 2.66 -3.75 8.09
N SER A 29 1.96 -3.58 6.96
CA SER A 29 0.76 -2.73 6.95
C SER A 29 -0.34 -3.35 7.82
N PRO A 30 -1.36 -2.59 8.27
CA PRO A 30 -2.43 -3.13 9.12
C PRO A 30 -3.11 -4.39 8.55
N ILE A 31 -3.31 -4.40 7.24
CA ILE A 31 -3.87 -5.54 6.51
C ILE A 31 -2.86 -6.71 6.44
N ALA A 32 -1.57 -6.43 6.26
CA ALA A 32 -0.54 -7.46 6.29
C ALA A 32 -0.37 -8.09 7.69
N GLU A 33 -0.59 -7.34 8.77
CA GLU A 33 -0.61 -7.86 10.15
C GLU A 33 -1.76 -8.85 10.38
N GLN A 34 -2.93 -8.60 9.79
CA GLN A 34 -4.05 -9.52 9.85
C GLN A 34 -3.71 -10.85 9.17
N LEU A 35 -3.11 -10.79 7.97
CA LEU A 35 -2.61 -11.98 7.27
C LEU A 35 -1.52 -12.70 8.07
N ASP A 36 -0.59 -11.97 8.69
CA ASP A 36 0.48 -12.57 9.48
C ASP A 36 -0.07 -13.37 10.67
N LYS A 37 -1.08 -12.82 11.37
CA LYS A 37 -1.78 -13.52 12.47
C LYS A 37 -2.42 -14.83 12.02
N ILE A 38 -3.03 -14.84 10.83
CA ILE A 38 -3.65 -16.04 10.27
C ILE A 38 -2.57 -17.07 9.94
N SER A 39 -1.46 -16.60 9.36
CA SER A 39 -0.32 -17.44 8.99
C SER A 39 0.60 -17.84 10.15
N ASP A 40 0.17 -17.66 11.41
CA ASP A 40 0.95 -17.96 12.62
C ASP A 40 2.34 -17.27 12.65
N GLY A 41 2.41 -16.03 12.17
CA GLY A 41 3.66 -15.24 12.18
C GLY A 41 4.65 -15.60 11.06
N TYR A 42 4.21 -16.32 10.04
CA TYR A 42 5.05 -16.73 8.91
C TYR A 42 5.66 -15.53 8.16
N ILE A 43 4.85 -14.51 7.88
CA ILE A 43 5.27 -13.33 7.11
C ILE A 43 6.29 -12.53 7.94
N SER A 44 6.00 -12.29 9.21
CA SER A 44 6.92 -11.55 10.09
C SER A 44 8.22 -12.33 10.34
N ALA A 45 8.19 -13.66 10.35
CA ALA A 45 9.41 -14.48 10.42
C ALA A 45 10.33 -14.27 9.21
N LEU A 46 9.77 -14.15 8.00
CA LEU A 46 10.54 -13.84 6.79
C LEU A 46 11.12 -12.42 6.84
N LEU A 47 10.33 -11.44 7.29
CA LEU A 47 10.83 -10.07 7.43
C LEU A 47 11.98 -9.99 8.45
N ARG A 48 11.88 -10.71 9.58
CA ARG A 48 12.96 -10.78 10.58
C ARG A 48 14.27 -11.35 10.00
N ARG A 49 14.18 -12.27 9.04
CA ARG A 49 15.33 -12.83 8.31
C ARG A 49 15.95 -11.87 7.30
N GLY A 50 15.24 -10.79 6.95
CA GLY A 50 15.73 -9.76 6.03
C GLY A 50 15.33 -9.96 4.57
N GLU A 51 14.34 -10.81 4.28
CA GLU A 51 13.84 -11.05 2.92
C GLU A 51 13.29 -9.76 2.27
N LEU A 52 12.72 -8.87 3.07
CA LEU A 52 12.17 -7.59 2.61
C LEU A 52 12.33 -6.53 3.70
N GLU A 53 12.99 -5.42 3.36
CA GLU A 53 13.20 -4.31 4.31
C GLU A 53 12.01 -3.34 4.35
N GLY A 54 11.23 -3.31 3.26
CA GLY A 54 10.09 -2.41 3.08
C GLY A 54 10.43 -1.16 2.25
N LYS A 55 11.60 -1.10 1.60
CA LYS A 55 11.99 0.04 0.77
C LYS A 55 11.13 0.16 -0.50
N PRO A 56 10.87 1.38 -1.02
CA PRO A 56 10.09 1.55 -2.23
C PRO A 56 10.62 0.71 -3.39
N GLY A 57 9.75 -0.03 -4.06
CA GLY A 57 10.09 -0.83 -5.22
C GLY A 57 10.63 -2.24 -4.92
N GLN A 58 10.86 -2.58 -3.65
CA GLN A 58 11.09 -3.98 -3.27
C GLN A 58 9.79 -4.78 -3.30
N THR A 59 9.87 -6.04 -3.66
CA THR A 59 8.71 -6.95 -3.70
C THR A 59 9.12 -8.33 -3.23
N LEU A 60 8.22 -9.03 -2.55
CA LEU A 60 8.41 -10.42 -2.15
C LEU A 60 7.14 -11.21 -2.44
N LEU A 61 7.23 -12.19 -3.33
CA LEU A 61 6.12 -13.08 -3.67
C LEU A 61 6.22 -14.35 -2.83
N LEU A 62 5.19 -14.59 -2.02
CA LEU A 62 5.06 -15.77 -1.19
C LEU A 62 4.05 -16.72 -1.83
N HIS A 63 4.41 -17.99 -1.89
CA HIS A 63 3.55 -19.07 -2.38
C HIS A 63 3.13 -19.96 -1.23
N HIS A 64 1.88 -20.40 -1.22
CA HIS A 64 1.35 -21.36 -0.24
C HIS A 64 1.64 -20.98 1.21
N VAL A 65 1.28 -19.74 1.57
CA VAL A 65 1.42 -19.25 2.95
C VAL A 65 0.49 -20.07 3.86
N PRO A 66 0.98 -20.59 5.01
CA PRO A 66 0.17 -21.38 5.93
C PRO A 66 -1.12 -20.67 6.32
N ASN A 67 -2.22 -21.43 6.43
CA ASN A 67 -3.55 -20.97 6.88
C ASN A 67 -4.21 -19.85 6.06
N VAL A 68 -3.58 -19.36 4.99
CA VAL A 68 -4.16 -18.35 4.10
C VAL A 68 -4.84 -19.04 2.91
N LEU A 69 -6.06 -18.61 2.58
CA LEU A 69 -6.87 -19.22 1.52
C LEU A 69 -6.37 -18.90 0.10
N SER A 70 -5.66 -17.79 -0.07
CA SER A 70 -5.07 -17.40 -1.34
C SER A 70 -3.81 -18.18 -1.66
N GLU A 71 -3.62 -18.50 -2.94
CA GLU A 71 -2.44 -19.25 -3.40
C GLU A 71 -1.13 -18.46 -3.25
N ARG A 72 -1.22 -17.14 -3.39
CA ARG A 72 -0.07 -16.23 -3.39
C ARG A 72 -0.33 -14.98 -2.56
N ILE A 73 0.71 -14.50 -1.90
CA ILE A 73 0.73 -13.18 -1.25
C ILE A 73 1.91 -12.39 -1.81
N LEU A 74 1.65 -11.24 -2.40
CA LEU A 74 2.66 -10.31 -2.87
C LEU A 74 2.82 -9.19 -1.84
N LEU A 75 3.98 -9.14 -1.21
CA LEU A 75 4.40 -8.03 -0.36
C LEU A 75 5.09 -6.96 -1.21
N ILE A 76 4.71 -5.70 -1.02
CA ILE A 76 5.31 -4.56 -1.69
C ILE A 76 5.93 -3.61 -0.67
N GLY A 77 7.18 -3.22 -0.87
CA GLY A 77 7.85 -2.21 -0.07
C GLY A 77 7.32 -0.81 -0.38
N CYS A 78 6.79 -0.12 0.64
CA CYS A 78 6.16 1.19 0.53
C CYS A 78 7.05 2.35 1.03
N GLY A 79 8.25 2.05 1.53
CA GLY A 79 9.14 3.00 2.19
C GLY A 79 8.69 3.34 3.60
N LYS A 80 9.00 4.54 4.06
CA LYS A 80 8.58 5.00 5.39
C LYS A 80 7.12 5.43 5.36
N GLU A 81 6.33 4.91 6.30
CA GLU A 81 4.89 5.14 6.41
C GLU A 81 4.48 6.63 6.38
N ARG A 82 5.27 7.50 7.02
CA ARG A 82 5.00 8.96 7.10
C ARG A 82 5.48 9.77 5.88
N GLU A 83 6.30 9.17 5.03
CA GLU A 83 6.90 9.84 3.87
C GLU A 83 6.22 9.46 2.55
N LEU A 84 5.32 8.47 2.56
CA LEU A 84 4.60 8.00 1.37
C LEU A 84 3.78 9.13 0.72
N ASP A 85 4.29 9.68 -0.37
CA ASP A 85 3.62 10.71 -1.17
C ASP A 85 2.92 10.14 -2.42
N GLU A 86 2.20 10.98 -3.16
CA GLU A 86 1.48 10.56 -4.37
C GLU A 86 2.41 9.96 -5.45
N ARG A 87 3.63 10.48 -5.57
CA ARG A 87 4.60 10.01 -6.57
C ARG A 87 5.08 8.61 -6.21
N GLN A 88 5.45 8.40 -4.96
CA GLN A 88 5.88 7.10 -4.44
C GLN A 88 4.74 6.09 -4.49
N TYR A 89 3.52 6.50 -4.14
CA TYR A 89 2.35 5.64 -4.25
C TYR A 89 2.12 5.17 -5.69
N LYS A 90 2.19 6.07 -6.68
CA LYS A 90 2.10 5.68 -8.10
C LYS A 90 3.19 4.70 -8.51
N GLN A 91 4.42 4.89 -8.02
CA GLN A 91 5.54 3.96 -8.28
C GLN A 91 5.28 2.57 -7.66
N VAL A 92 4.77 2.53 -6.43
CA VAL A 92 4.37 1.31 -5.72
C VAL A 92 3.29 0.55 -6.49
N ILE A 93 2.24 1.24 -6.95
CA ILE A 93 1.18 0.64 -7.77
C ILE A 93 1.72 0.15 -9.11
N GLN A 94 2.54 0.94 -9.80
CA GLN A 94 3.14 0.53 -11.06
C GLN A 94 4.00 -0.74 -10.91
N LYS A 95 4.82 -0.79 -9.85
CA LYS A 95 5.63 -1.98 -9.54
C LYS A 95 4.76 -3.19 -9.23
N THR A 96 3.66 -2.99 -8.51
CA THR A 96 2.68 -4.05 -8.20
C THR A 96 2.12 -4.67 -9.48
N ILE A 97 1.62 -3.84 -10.41
CA ILE A 97 1.04 -4.32 -11.66
C ILE A 97 2.08 -5.04 -12.52
N ASN A 98 3.29 -4.49 -12.65
CA ASN A 98 4.36 -5.15 -13.40
C ASN A 98 4.70 -6.52 -12.80
N THR A 99 4.85 -6.57 -11.47
CA THR A 99 5.18 -7.83 -10.79
C THR A 99 4.06 -8.86 -10.96
N LEU A 100 2.79 -8.45 -10.87
CA LEU A 100 1.65 -9.34 -11.10
C LEU A 100 1.60 -9.87 -12.54
N ASN A 101 1.94 -9.05 -13.54
CA ASN A 101 1.99 -9.48 -14.95
C ASN A 101 3.07 -10.54 -15.21
N ASP A 102 4.15 -10.51 -14.44
CA ASP A 102 5.21 -11.52 -14.50
C ASP A 102 4.82 -12.82 -13.77
N THR A 103 3.69 -12.82 -13.03
CA THR A 103 3.12 -14.01 -12.41
C THR A 103 2.00 -14.63 -13.26
N GLY A 104 1.74 -15.92 -13.06
CA GLY A 104 0.56 -16.59 -13.65
C GLY A 104 -0.78 -16.25 -12.98
N SER A 105 -0.88 -15.15 -12.24
CA SER A 105 -2.10 -14.80 -11.49
C SER A 105 -3.16 -14.20 -12.41
N MET A 106 -4.31 -14.86 -12.54
CA MET A 106 -5.42 -14.38 -13.38
C MET A 106 -6.22 -13.24 -12.72
N GLU A 107 -6.19 -13.17 -11.39
CA GLU A 107 -6.81 -12.12 -10.59
C GLU A 107 -5.98 -11.80 -9.36
N ALA A 108 -6.12 -10.58 -8.86
CA ALA A 108 -5.48 -10.15 -7.62
C ALA A 108 -6.37 -9.18 -6.84
N VAL A 109 -6.28 -9.24 -5.51
CA VAL A 109 -6.93 -8.28 -4.61
C VAL A 109 -5.85 -7.37 -4.01
N CYS A 110 -5.97 -6.07 -4.26
CA CYS A 110 -4.97 -5.08 -3.85
C CYS A 110 -5.46 -4.27 -2.65
N PHE A 111 -4.79 -4.41 -1.50
CA PHE A 111 -5.10 -3.65 -0.28
C PHE A 111 -4.23 -2.39 -0.10
N LEU A 112 -3.42 -2.05 -1.11
CA LEU A 112 -2.57 -0.85 -1.07
C LEU A 112 -3.39 0.45 -1.08
N THR A 113 -4.67 0.39 -1.48
CA THR A 113 -5.58 1.53 -1.45
C THR A 113 -5.90 2.04 -0.05
N GLU A 114 -5.64 1.25 0.99
CA GLU A 114 -5.86 1.62 2.38
C GLU A 114 -4.65 2.36 3.00
N LEU A 115 -3.54 2.48 2.27
CA LEU A 115 -2.35 3.16 2.78
C LEU A 115 -2.57 4.67 2.88
N HIS A 116 -2.05 5.26 3.95
CA HIS A 116 -2.11 6.71 4.15
C HIS A 116 -1.10 7.41 3.23
N VAL A 117 -1.59 8.12 2.21
CA VAL A 117 -0.75 8.90 1.30
C VAL A 117 -0.75 10.36 1.75
N LYS A 118 0.44 10.91 2.01
CA LYS A 118 0.62 12.31 2.36
C LYS A 118 0.14 13.17 1.18
N ARG A 119 -0.94 13.93 1.40
CA ARG A 119 -1.38 14.93 0.43
C ARG A 119 -0.44 16.14 0.45
N PRO A 120 -0.05 16.69 -0.71
CA PRO A 120 0.58 18.01 -0.74
C PRO A 120 -0.40 19.02 -0.14
N GLN A 121 0.01 19.74 0.90
CA GLN A 121 -0.72 20.92 1.38
C GLN A 121 -0.68 21.98 0.26
N GLN A 122 -1.76 22.09 -0.52
CA GLN A 122 -1.95 23.22 -1.41
C GLN A 122 -2.25 24.46 -0.56
N LEU A 123 -1.22 25.29 -0.40
CA LEU A 123 -1.19 26.75 -0.33
C LEU A 123 -2.58 27.42 -0.49
N LEU A 124 -3.36 27.48 0.59
CA LEU A 124 -4.71 28.06 0.63
C LEU A 124 -4.75 29.42 1.35
N GLU A 125 -3.64 30.17 1.36
CA GLU A 125 -3.53 31.45 2.09
C GLU A 125 -3.27 32.70 1.25
N SER A 126 -3.22 32.65 -0.09
CA SER A 126 -2.89 33.86 -0.89
C SER A 126 -4.05 34.55 -1.63
N ALA A 127 -5.31 34.15 -1.41
CA ALA A 127 -6.47 34.74 -2.10
C ALA A 127 -7.50 35.48 -1.21
N SER A 128 -7.15 35.86 0.03
CA SER A 128 -8.03 36.67 0.91
C SER A 128 -7.39 37.99 1.36
N GLY A 129 -6.54 38.59 0.51
CA GLY A 129 -5.78 39.81 0.80
C GLY A 129 -5.94 40.92 -0.25
N ARG A 130 -7.14 41.13 -0.79
CA ARG A 130 -7.46 42.35 -1.57
C ARG A 130 -8.82 42.92 -1.16
N ARG A 131 -8.87 43.58 -0.01
CA ARG A 131 -9.74 44.75 0.21
C ARG A 131 -8.92 45.80 0.95
N ASN A 132 -8.03 46.45 0.19
CA ASN A 132 -7.37 47.66 0.65
C ASN A 132 -8.39 48.81 0.66
N GLY A 133 -8.31 49.63 1.69
CA GLY A 133 -9.30 50.62 2.06
C GLY A 133 -9.55 51.70 1.00
N GLN A 134 -10.81 52.06 0.88
CA GLN A 134 -11.20 53.38 0.37
C GLN A 134 -12.57 53.70 0.96
N ARG A 135 -12.57 54.40 2.09
CA ARG A 135 -13.63 55.31 2.58
C ARG A 135 -13.17 55.92 3.90
N ASP A 136 -12.27 56.88 3.77
CA ASP A 136 -12.18 58.05 4.63
C ASP A 136 -11.79 59.22 3.73
N ALA A 137 -12.76 60.07 3.39
CA ALA A 137 -12.61 61.51 3.13
C ALA A 137 -13.95 62.09 2.65
N LEU A 138 -14.44 63.04 3.48
CA LEU A 138 -15.50 64.04 3.27
C LEU A 138 -16.95 63.59 3.53
#